data_AF-A0A510GBN5-F1
#
_entry.id   AF-A0A510GBN5-F1
#
_cell.length_a   1.000
_cell.length_b   1.000
_cell.length_c   1.000
_cell.angle_alpha   90.00
_cell.angle_beta   90.00
_cell.angle_gamma   90.00
#
_symmetry.space_group_name_H-M   'P 1'
#
loop_
_entity.id
_entity.type
_entity.pdbx_description
1 polymer ?
#
loop_
_entity_poly.entity_id
_entity_poly.type
_entity_poly.pdbx_seq_one_letter_code
_entity_poly.pdbx_strand_id
1 'polypeptide(L)'
;MKKKIEESERFFRRIQRLGIKNKELQICYLFIRAIHLSDQKKYYEALNSINEVLEFKIEYEKLNLYRYKAVLLNLIGKYKEAMDCCNYVLKHGAGQISKKKQRDNISGKSF
;
A
#
# COMPACT_ATOMS: atom_id res chain seq x y z
N MET A 1 20.55 4.85 6.26
CA MET A 1 19.08 4.64 6.11
C MET A 1 18.27 5.05 7.34
N LYS A 2 18.56 4.58 8.57
CA LYS A 2 17.86 4.99 9.81
C LYS A 2 17.66 6.51 9.97
N LYS A 3 18.71 7.31 9.74
CA LYS A 3 18.69 8.78 9.86
C LYS A 3 17.60 9.47 9.00
N LYS A 4 17.35 8.97 7.78
CA LYS A 4 16.35 9.57 6.87
C LYS A 4 14.91 9.40 7.38
N ILE A 5 14.66 8.39 8.21
CA ILE A 5 13.32 8.13 8.74
C ILE A 5 13.10 8.80 10.07
N GLU A 6 14.12 8.87 10.93
CA GLU A 6 14.05 9.76 12.10
C GLU A 6 13.81 11.22 11.69
N GLU A 7 14.35 11.64 10.54
CA GLU A 7 14.06 12.93 9.93
C GLU A 7 12.60 13.00 9.42
N SER A 8 12.12 11.99 8.69
CA SER A 8 10.73 11.90 8.23
C SER A 8 9.71 11.88 9.38
N GLU A 9 9.96 11.09 10.43
CA GLU A 9 9.15 11.02 11.65
C GLU A 9 9.14 12.36 12.38
N ARG A 10 10.30 13.02 12.54
CA ARG A 10 10.36 14.35 13.17
C ARG A 10 9.59 15.39 12.36
N PHE A 11 9.72 15.37 11.03
CA PHE A 11 8.96 16.23 10.14
C PHE A 11 7.46 15.99 10.30
N PHE A 12 7.02 14.73 10.26
CA PHE A 12 5.60 14.41 10.39
C PHE A 12 5.01 14.79 11.76
N ARG A 13 5.72 14.48 12.86
CA ARG A 13 5.33 14.90 14.22
C ARG A 13 5.27 16.42 14.36
N ARG A 14 6.09 17.17 13.62
CA ARG A 14 6.06 18.63 13.59
C ARG A 14 4.81 19.12 12.85
N ILE A 15 4.49 18.56 11.69
CA ILE A 15 3.30 18.93 10.92
C ILE A 15 2.01 18.64 11.70
N GLN A 16 1.91 17.48 12.36
CA GLN A 16 0.77 17.16 13.24
C GLN A 16 0.64 18.14 14.42
N ARG A 17 1.75 18.52 15.07
CA ARG A 17 1.78 19.52 16.14
C ARG A 17 1.30 20.90 15.69
N LEU A 18 1.56 21.25 14.43
CA LEU A 18 1.07 22.49 13.82
C LEU A 18 -0.43 22.44 13.46
N GLY A 19 -1.13 21.35 13.80
CA GLY A 19 -2.56 21.19 13.52
C GLY A 19 -2.86 20.88 12.05
N ILE A 20 -1.84 20.67 11.21
CA ILE A 20 -1.99 20.35 9.80
C ILE A 20 -2.39 18.87 9.68
N LYS A 21 -3.69 18.61 9.69
CA LYS A 21 -4.27 17.28 9.46
C LYS A 21 -4.43 17.05 7.96
N ASN A 22 -3.33 16.80 7.25
CA ASN A 22 -3.38 16.39 5.85
C ASN A 22 -3.31 14.87 5.74
N LYS A 23 -4.43 14.26 5.31
CA LYS A 23 -4.56 12.80 5.14
C LYS A 23 -3.53 12.23 4.17
N GLU A 24 -3.24 12.93 3.08
CA GLU A 24 -2.32 12.47 2.02
C GLU A 24 -0.90 12.43 2.56
N LEU A 25 -0.50 13.44 3.32
CA LEU A 25 0.81 13.44 3.97
C LEU A 25 0.93 12.29 4.99
N GLN A 26 -0.14 12.02 5.74
CA GLN A 26 -0.18 10.91 6.70
C GLN A 26 -0.07 9.54 6.01
N ILE A 27 -0.78 9.36 4.90
CA ILE A 27 -0.68 8.16 4.06
C ILE A 27 0.75 7.95 3.56
N CYS A 28 1.37 8.99 2.98
CA CYS A 28 2.75 8.92 2.48
C CYS A 28 3.73 8.57 3.60
N TYR A 29 3.59 9.20 4.77
CA TYR A 29 4.43 8.92 5.94
C TYR A 29 4.30 7.46 6.40
N LEU A 30 3.08 6.97 6.58
CA LEU A 30 2.82 5.60 7.04
C LEU A 30 3.33 4.57 6.03
N PHE A 31 3.19 4.83 4.73
CA PHE A 31 3.72 3.95 3.69
C PHE A 31 5.26 3.89 3.69
N ILE A 32 5.94 5.05 3.79
CA ILE A 32 7.41 5.11 3.90
C ILE A 32 7.90 4.39 5.17
N ARG A 33 7.19 4.59 6.29
CA ARG A 33 7.47 3.90 7.55
C ARG A 33 7.33 2.38 7.40
N ALA A 34 6.29 1.90 6.73
CA ALA A 34 6.08 0.48 6.48
C ALA A 34 7.23 -0.16 5.69
N ILE A 35 7.70 0.50 4.63
CA ILE A 35 8.82 0.02 3.79
C ILE A 35 10.06 -0.19 4.64
N HIS A 36 10.41 0.79 5.45
CA HIS A 36 11.61 0.69 6.25
C HIS A 36 11.54 -0.29 7.40
N LEU A 37 10.39 -0.38 8.06
CA LEU A 37 10.19 -1.38 9.11
C LEU A 37 10.34 -2.78 8.50
N SER A 38 9.85 -2.99 7.28
CA SER A 38 10.10 -4.22 6.52
C SER A 38 11.59 -4.47 6.26
N ASP A 39 12.35 -3.45 5.82
CA ASP A 39 13.81 -3.56 5.63
C ASP A 39 14.54 -3.92 6.94
N GLN A 40 14.02 -3.49 8.08
CA GLN A 40 14.52 -3.84 9.41
C GLN A 40 14.03 -5.20 9.92
N LYS A 41 13.28 -5.95 9.11
CA LYS A 41 12.60 -7.20 9.49
C LYS A 41 11.57 -7.05 10.62
N LYS A 42 11.11 -5.83 10.88
CA LYS A 42 10.03 -5.49 11.82
C LYS A 42 8.68 -5.59 11.14
N TYR A 43 8.33 -6.80 10.75
CA TYR A 43 7.20 -7.03 9.85
C TYR A 43 5.85 -6.71 10.48
N TYR A 44 5.68 -6.93 11.78
CA TYR A 44 4.44 -6.61 12.49
C TYR A 44 4.18 -5.10 12.53
N GLU A 45 5.19 -4.29 12.83
CA GLU A 45 5.06 -2.83 12.85
C GLU A 45 4.89 -2.26 11.43
N ALA A 46 5.54 -2.87 10.44
CA ALA A 46 5.31 -2.56 9.03
C ALA A 46 3.86 -2.82 8.64
N LEU A 47 3.32 -3.98 9.05
CA LEU A 47 1.94 -4.38 8.77
C LEU A 47 0.94 -3.44 9.45
N ASN A 48 1.22 -3.01 10.69
CA ASN A 48 0.39 -2.02 11.37
C ASN A 48 0.31 -0.72 10.58
N SER A 49 1.47 -0.24 10.10
CA SER A 49 1.54 0.99 9.31
C SER A 49 0.70 0.88 8.02
N ILE A 50 0.71 -0.27 7.33
CA ILE A 50 -0.14 -0.51 6.15
C ILE A 50 -1.62 -0.58 6.49
N ASN A 51 -1.98 -1.22 7.60
CA ASN A 51 -3.37 -1.27 8.06
C ASN A 51 -3.89 0.13 8.38
N GLU A 52 -3.10 0.97 9.06
CA GLU A 52 -3.44 2.38 9.30
C GLU A 52 -3.66 3.13 7.98
N VAL A 53 -2.85 2.90 6.93
CA VAL A 53 -3.11 3.51 5.61
C VAL A 53 -4.45 3.06 5.02
N LEU A 54 -4.80 1.78 5.16
CA LEU A 54 -6.05 1.23 4.62
C LEU A 54 -7.29 1.80 5.32
N GLU A 55 -7.19 2.28 6.56
CA GLU A 55 -8.28 2.96 7.28
C GLU A 55 -8.68 4.29 6.64
N PHE A 56 -7.78 4.94 5.89
CA PHE A 56 -8.10 6.16 5.13
C PHE A 56 -9.01 5.91 3.92
N LYS A 57 -9.35 4.64 3.61
CA LYS A 57 -10.23 4.24 2.52
C LYS A 57 -9.82 4.87 1.17
N ILE A 58 -8.52 4.93 0.90
CA ILE A 58 -8.03 5.41 -0.38
C ILE A 58 -8.32 4.39 -1.49
N GLU A 59 -8.84 4.88 -2.60
CA GLU A 59 -9.09 4.05 -3.79
C GLU A 59 -7.90 4.06 -4.75
N TYR A 60 -7.19 5.18 -4.85
CA TYR A 60 -5.89 5.21 -5.51
C TYR A 60 -4.89 4.37 -4.69
N GLU A 61 -4.01 3.62 -5.35
CA GLU A 61 -2.96 2.78 -4.72
C GLU A 61 -3.44 1.62 -3.84
N LYS A 62 -4.76 1.42 -3.67
CA LYS A 62 -5.33 0.33 -2.84
C LYS A 62 -4.80 -1.05 -3.22
N LEU A 63 -4.69 -1.35 -4.51
CA LEU A 63 -4.12 -2.62 -4.98
C LEU A 63 -2.67 -2.82 -4.52
N ASN A 64 -1.85 -1.77 -4.55
CA ASN A 64 -0.46 -1.84 -4.11
C ASN A 64 -0.34 -2.04 -2.60
N LEU A 65 -1.23 -1.41 -1.82
CA LEU A 65 -1.31 -1.67 -0.37
C LEU A 65 -1.66 -3.13 -0.05
N TYR A 66 -2.64 -3.71 -0.75
CA TYR A 66 -2.97 -5.13 -0.56
C TYR A 66 -1.85 -6.07 -0.99
N ARG A 67 -1.11 -5.74 -2.07
CA ARG A 67 0.10 -6.48 -2.47
C ARG A 67 1.15 -6.43 -1.37
N TYR A 68 1.44 -5.24 -0.84
CA TYR A 68 2.44 -5.07 0.21
C TYR A 68 2.02 -5.77 1.50
N LYS A 69 0.74 -5.66 1.87
CA LYS A 69 0.14 -6.38 3.00
C LYS A 69 0.30 -7.89 2.85
N ALA A 70 0.06 -8.46 1.66
CA ALA A 70 0.24 -9.88 1.39
C ALA A 70 1.69 -10.34 1.64
N VAL A 71 2.67 -9.56 1.17
CA VAL A 71 4.10 -9.83 1.39
C VAL A 71 4.43 -9.84 2.88
N LEU A 72 3.99 -8.83 3.63
CA LEU A 72 4.24 -8.75 5.07
C LEU A 72 3.59 -9.91 5.83
N LEU A 73 2.34 -10.26 5.50
CA LEU A 73 1.63 -11.38 6.10
C LEU A 73 2.32 -12.72 5.81
N ASN A 74 2.85 -12.91 4.61
CA ASN A 74 3.66 -14.08 4.26
C ASN A 74 4.92 -14.16 5.12
N LEU A 75 5.67 -13.06 5.26
CA LEU A 75 6.88 -12.98 6.08
C LEU A 75 6.63 -13.23 7.57
N ILE A 76 5.42 -12.95 8.05
CA ILE A 76 4.96 -13.20 9.42
C ILE A 76 4.46 -14.66 9.61
N GLY A 77 4.24 -15.41 8.53
CA GLY A 77 3.68 -16.77 8.57
C GLY A 77 2.15 -16.82 8.58
N LYS A 78 1.46 -15.70 8.34
CA LYS A 78 0.00 -15.60 8.23
C LYS A 78 -0.47 -15.89 6.80
N TYR A 79 -0.26 -17.12 6.34
CA TYR A 79 -0.46 -17.49 4.94
C TYR A 79 -1.91 -17.34 4.46
N LYS A 80 -2.91 -17.66 5.29
CA LYS A 80 -4.33 -17.53 4.92
C LYS A 80 -4.70 -16.07 4.62
N GLU A 81 -4.37 -15.15 5.52
CA GLU A 81 -4.63 -13.72 5.35
C GLU A 81 -3.85 -13.14 4.14
N ALA A 82 -2.63 -13.65 3.89
CA ALA A 82 -1.85 -13.28 2.71
C ALA A 82 -2.54 -13.70 1.41
N MET A 83 -3.07 -14.93 1.35
CA MET A 83 -3.84 -15.42 0.20
C MET A 83 -5.11 -14.60 -0.03
N ASP A 84 -5.82 -14.22 1.02
CA ASP A 84 -7.00 -13.35 0.91
C ASP A 84 -6.63 -11.99 0.29
N CYS A 85 -5.48 -11.42 0.67
CA CYS A 85 -4.96 -10.21 0.05
C CYS A 85 -4.61 -10.41 -1.43
N CYS A 86 -3.95 -11.52 -1.79
CA CYS A 86 -3.66 -11.86 -3.17
C CYS A 86 -4.93 -12.04 -4.02
N ASN A 87 -5.95 -12.72 -3.48
CA ASN A 87 -7.24 -12.90 -4.14
C ASN A 87 -7.94 -11.56 -4.37
N TYR A 88 -7.88 -10.66 -3.38
CA TYR A 88 -8.39 -9.30 -3.54
C TYR A 88 -7.69 -8.57 -4.70
N VAL A 89 -6.36 -8.62 -4.76
CA VAL A 89 -5.57 -7.99 -5.84
C VAL A 89 -5.89 -8.61 -7.19
N LEU A 90 -6.02 -9.92 -7.30
CA LEU A 90 -6.37 -10.60 -8.55
C LEU A 90 -7.76 -10.18 -9.02
N LYS A 91 -8.77 -10.22 -8.14
CA LYS A 91 -10.15 -9.87 -8.49
C LYS A 91 -10.29 -8.43 -8.97
N HIS A 92 -9.60 -7.49 -8.33
CA HIS A 92 -9.75 -6.06 -8.61
C HIS A 92 -8.69 -5.53 -9.60
N GLY A 93 -7.55 -6.20 -9.73
CA GLY A 93 -6.51 -5.90 -10.71
C GLY A 93 -6.77 -6.50 -12.10
N ALA A 94 -7.36 -7.71 -12.18
CA ALA A 94 -7.68 -8.36 -13.45
C ALA A 94 -8.76 -7.61 -14.26
N GLY A 95 -9.59 -6.79 -13.61
CA GLY A 95 -10.51 -5.88 -14.29
C GLY A 95 -9.81 -4.83 -15.18
N GLN A 96 -8.51 -4.57 -14.96
CA GLN A 96 -7.71 -3.72 -15.85
C GLN A 96 -7.19 -4.49 -17.07
N ILE A 97 -6.91 -5.78 -16.92
CA ILE A 97 -6.42 -6.65 -18.01
C ILE A 97 -7.55 -6.95 -19.00
N SER A 98 -8.77 -7.20 -18.51
CA SER A 98 -9.95 -7.43 -19.35
C SER A 98 -10.38 -6.18 -20.13
N LYS A 99 -10.32 -4.99 -19.52
CA LYS A 99 -10.59 -3.71 -20.20
C LYS A 99 -9.56 -3.37 -21.29
N LYS A 100 -8.28 -3.67 -21.06
CA LYS A 100 -7.22 -3.49 -22.07
C LYS A 100 -7.41 -4.46 -23.24
N LYS A 101 -7.68 -5.74 -22.96
CA LYS A 101 -8.04 -6.73 -23.99
C LYS A 101 -9.26 -6.33 -24.82
N GLN A 102 -10.30 -5.74 -24.19
CA GLN A 102 -11.47 -5.27 -24.94
C GLN A 102 -11.17 -4.05 -25.80
N ARG A 103 -10.39 -3.06 -25.32
CA ARG A 103 -9.98 -1.90 -26.14
C ARG A 103 -9.12 -2.30 -27.33
N ASP A 104 -8.16 -3.20 -27.13
CA ASP A 104 -7.27 -3.68 -28.20
C ASP A 104 -8.02 -4.52 -29.25
N ASN A 105 -9.15 -5.15 -28.89
CA ASN A 105 -9.99 -5.91 -29.82
C ASN A 105 -10.99 -5.03 -30.60
N ILE A 106 -11.23 -3.79 -30.16
CA ILE A 106 -12.10 -2.81 -30.83
C ILE A 106 -11.30 -1.98 -31.84
N SER A 107 -10.01 -1.69 -31.57
CA SER A 107 -9.12 -1.00 -32.53
C SER A 107 -8.64 -1.88 -33.69
N GLY A 108 -8.77 -3.20 -33.60
CA GLY A 108 -8.46 -4.15 -34.68
C GLY A 108 -9.65 -4.49 -35.60
N LYS A 109 -10.83 -3.91 -35.36
CA LYS A 109 -12.04 -4.09 -36.19
C LYS A 109 -12.55 -2.74 -36.68
N SER A 110 -11.80 -2.12 -37.56
CA SER A 110 -12.31 -1.06 -38.42
C SER A 110 -12.04 -1.48 -39.87
N PHE A 111 -13.03 -2.14 -40.46
CA PHE A 111 -13.20 -2.27 -41.90
C PHE A 111 -14.34 -1.34 -42.32
#